data_AF-A0AAV5SHC4-F1
#
_entry.id   AF-A0AAV5SHC4-F1
#
_cell.length_a   1.000
_cell.length_b   1.000
_cell.length_c   1.000
_cell.angle_alpha   90.00
_cell.angle_beta   90.00
_cell.angle_gamma   90.00
#
_symmetry.space_group_name_H-M   'P 1'
#
loop_
_entity.id
_entity.type
_entity.pdbx_description
1 polymer ?
#
loop_
_entity_poly.entity_id
_entity_poly.type
_entity_poly.pdbx_seq_one_letter_code
_entity_poly.pdbx_strand_id
1 'polypeptide(L)'
;MTELQKRPGQTKEQYRILLYKCKLTHALGRPGTVEEVSKAILFLAGPDSSFTTGHRLRIDEGRGIMFPSNSQVKMPDESNPIKDICESCDSHVKKTNEERNSV
;
A
#
# COMPACT_ATOMS: atom_id res chain seq x y z
N MET A 1 3.46 2.28 11.98
CA MET A 1 2.23 2.72 11.26
C MET A 1 1.83 4.09 11.79
N THR A 2 1.37 5.02 10.95
CA THR A 2 1.13 6.43 11.38
C THR A 2 -0.14 6.68 12.18
N GLU A 3 -1.15 5.81 12.06
CA GLU A 3 -2.43 5.89 12.80
C GLU A 3 -3.22 7.21 12.61
N LEU A 4 -2.77 8.10 11.72
CA LEU A 4 -3.37 9.42 11.47
C LEU A 4 -4.87 9.34 11.11
N GLN A 5 -5.26 8.27 10.42
CA GLN A 5 -6.62 8.06 9.93
C GLN A 5 -7.60 7.62 11.03
N LYS A 6 -7.15 7.27 12.24
CA LYS A 6 -8.03 7.02 13.39
C LYS A 6 -8.59 8.30 14.02
N ARG A 7 -7.86 9.41 13.90
CA ARG A 7 -8.22 10.72 14.48
C ARG A 7 -9.56 11.29 13.97
N PRO A 8 -9.94 11.17 12.69
CA PRO A 8 -11.25 11.63 12.22
C PRO A 8 -12.46 10.80 12.70
N GLY A 9 -12.30 9.92 13.70
CA GLY A 9 -13.43 9.15 14.26
C GLY A 9 -13.83 7.93 13.44
N GLN A 10 -12.92 7.38 12.62
CA GLN A 10 -13.16 6.16 11.87
C GLN A 10 -13.43 4.98 12.81
N THR A 11 -14.38 4.12 12.43
CA THR A 11 -14.59 2.85 13.13
C THR A 11 -13.40 1.91 12.91
N LYS A 12 -13.22 0.93 13.81
CA LYS A 12 -12.17 -0.09 13.68
C LYS A 12 -12.26 -0.83 12.33
N GLU A 13 -13.48 -1.08 11.86
CA GLU A 13 -13.71 -1.76 10.59
C GLU A 13 -13.30 -0.90 9.39
N GLN A 14 -13.67 0.38 9.39
CA GLN A 14 -13.21 1.34 8.37
C GLN A 14 -11.69 1.45 8.33
N TYR A 15 -11.03 1.38 9.50
CA TYR A 15 -9.57 1.37 9.58
C TYR A 15 -8.97 0.09 8.99
N ARG A 16 -9.54 -1.09 9.27
CA ARG A 16 -9.10 -2.36 8.64
C ARG A 16 -9.22 -2.31 7.12
N ILE A 17 -10.34 -1.80 6.61
CA ILE A 17 -10.58 -1.63 5.17
C ILE A 17 -9.52 -0.72 4.55
N LEU A 18 -9.21 0.39 5.21
CA LEU A 18 -8.15 1.31 4.77
C LEU A 18 -6.80 0.59 4.67
N LEU A 19 -6.40 -0.16 5.70
CA LEU A 19 -5.13 -0.90 5.71
C LEU A 19 -5.04 -1.91 4.56
N TYR A 20 -6.15 -2.60 4.27
CA TYR A 20 -6.20 -3.49 3.13
C TYR A 20 -6.05 -2.72 1.81
N LYS A 21 -6.77 -1.62 1.64
CA LYS A 21 -6.68 -0.77 0.44
C LYS A 21 -5.28 -0.20 0.22
N CYS A 22 -4.50 0.05 1.27
CA CYS A 22 -3.10 0.46 1.12
C CYS A 22 -2.29 -0.54 0.28
N LYS A 23 -2.56 -1.85 0.40
CA LYS A 23 -1.89 -2.90 -0.40
C LYS A 23 -2.07 -2.77 -1.90
N LEU A 24 -3.15 -2.13 -2.32
CA LEU A 24 -3.58 -2.07 -3.72
C LEU A 24 -3.40 -0.68 -4.33
N THR A 25 -3.47 0.34 -3.48
CA THR A 25 -3.46 1.75 -3.90
C THR A 25 -2.10 2.41 -3.78
N HIS A 26 -1.19 1.86 -2.98
CA HIS A 26 0.18 2.35 -2.83
C HIS A 26 1.08 1.50 -3.72
N ALA A 27 2.04 2.13 -4.42
CA ALA A 27 2.93 1.39 -5.31
C ALA A 27 3.78 0.36 -4.55
N LEU A 28 4.11 0.65 -3.28
CA LEU A 28 4.84 -0.27 -2.40
C LEU A 28 3.95 -1.30 -1.70
N GLY A 29 2.64 -1.28 -1.92
CA GLY A 29 1.71 -2.29 -1.41
C GLY A 29 1.62 -2.37 0.12
N ARG A 30 1.94 -1.29 0.83
CA ARG A 30 1.83 -1.21 2.29
C ARG A 30 1.37 0.18 2.72
N PRO A 31 1.11 0.39 4.00
CA PRO A 31 0.95 1.73 4.52
C PRO A 31 2.26 2.30 5.08
N GLY A 32 2.36 3.63 5.08
CA GLY A 32 3.52 4.33 5.62
C GLY A 32 3.65 4.27 7.14
N THR A 33 4.88 4.49 7.61
CA THR A 33 5.28 4.50 9.02
C THR A 33 5.55 5.91 9.53
N VAL A 34 5.63 6.09 10.86
CA VAL A 34 5.92 7.41 11.46
C VAL A 34 7.36 7.80 11.16
N GLU A 35 8.24 6.81 11.14
CA GLU A 35 9.67 6.92 10.94
C GLU A 35 10.00 7.48 9.54
N GLU A 36 9.28 7.04 8.51
CA GLU A 36 9.43 7.55 7.14
C GLU A 36 9.08 9.04 7.04
N VAL A 37 7.97 9.45 7.66
CA VAL A 37 7.58 10.87 7.72
C VAL A 37 8.61 11.67 8.52
N SER A 38 9.09 11.13 9.65
CA SER A 38 10.07 11.79 10.51
C SER A 38 11.41 12.01 9.80
N LYS A 39 11.88 11.03 9.03
CA LYS A 39 13.10 11.15 8.21
C LYS A 39 12.95 12.22 7.14
N ALA A 40 11.79 12.31 6.49
CA ALA A 40 11.53 13.35 5.49
C ALA A 40 11.52 14.76 6.11
N ILE A 41 10.93 14.91 7.31
CA ILE A 41 10.98 16.16 8.06
C ILE A 41 12.43 16.51 8.42
N LEU A 42 13.20 15.54 8.93
CA LEU A 42 14.61 15.75 9.27
C LEU A 42 15.43 16.19 8.05
N PHE A 43 15.20 15.56 6.89
CA PHE A 43 15.84 15.94 5.64
C PHE A 43 15.53 17.39 5.27
N LEU A 44 14.24 17.78 5.27
CA LEU A 44 13.81 19.13 4.90
C LEU A 44 14.24 20.22 5.91
N ALA A 45 14.47 19.86 7.17
CA ALA A 45 14.99 20.76 8.19
C ALA A 45 16.52 20.81 8.22
N GLY A 46 17.19 19.89 7.52
CA GLY A 46 18.64 19.74 7.52
C GLY A 46 19.34 20.66 6.51
N PRO A 47 20.69 20.72 6.56
CA PRO A 47 21.48 21.52 5.63
C PRO A 47 21.39 21.01 4.17
N ASP A 48 21.09 19.72 3.99
CA ASP A 48 21.02 19.06 2.68
C ASP A 48 19.89 19.59 1.79
N SER A 49 18.86 20.21 2.39
CA SER A 49 17.75 20.84 1.67
C SER A 49 17.81 22.36 1.67
N SER A 50 18.97 22.97 1.94
CA SER A 50 19.16 24.43 2.07
C SER A 50 18.66 25.25 0.88
N PHE A 51 18.64 24.67 -0.32
CA PHE A 51 18.14 25.32 -1.55
C PHE A 51 16.76 24.84 -2.01
N THR A 52 16.05 24.07 -1.18
CA THR A 52 14.69 23.60 -1.46
C THR A 52 13.67 24.43 -0.69
N THR A 53 12.82 25.17 -1.40
CA THR A 53 11.73 25.96 -0.80
C THR A 53 10.49 25.96 -1.70
N GLY A 54 9.31 26.25 -1.13
CA GLY A 54 8.04 26.32 -1.87
C GLY A 54 7.54 24.98 -2.44
N HIS A 55 8.19 23.86 -2.12
CA HIS A 55 7.85 22.54 -2.65
C HIS A 55 7.10 21.67 -1.63
N ARG A 56 6.25 20.75 -2.12
CA ARG A 56 5.52 19.77 -1.29
C ARG A 56 6.12 18.39 -1.49
N LEU A 57 7.08 18.01 -0.64
CA LEU A 57 7.65 16.67 -0.65
C LEU A 57 6.56 15.63 -0.31
N ARG A 58 6.28 14.73 -1.26
CA ARG A 58 5.24 13.69 -1.14
C ARG A 58 5.81 12.46 -0.45
N ILE A 59 5.22 12.07 0.68
CA ILE A 59 5.55 10.84 1.42
C ILE A 59 4.31 9.94 1.41
N ASP A 60 4.01 9.35 0.27
CA ASP A 60 2.79 8.57 0.03
C ASP A 60 3.02 7.24 -0.70
N GLU A 61 4.25 6.74 -0.71
CA GLU A 61 4.64 5.47 -1.35
C GLU A 61 4.22 5.37 -2.83
N GLY A 62 4.15 6.49 -3.53
CA GLY A 62 3.76 6.56 -4.94
C GLY A 62 2.26 6.59 -5.17
N ARG A 63 1.41 6.55 -4.12
CA ARG A 63 -0.05 6.60 -4.26
C ARG A 63 -0.54 7.79 -5.08
N GLY A 64 0.11 8.95 -4.95
CA GLY A 64 -0.31 10.17 -5.65
C GLY A 64 -0.11 10.13 -7.18
N ILE A 65 0.74 9.23 -7.68
CA ILE A 65 1.06 9.09 -9.11
C ILE A 65 0.49 7.81 -9.72
N MET A 66 -0.07 6.91 -8.91
CA MET A 66 -0.78 5.74 -9.40
C MET A 66 -2.08 6.18 -10.11
N PHE A 67 -2.21 5.82 -11.39
CA PHE A 67 -3.48 5.88 -12.15
C PHE A 67 -4.54 5.03 -11.42
N PRO A 68 -5.87 5.33 -11.46
CA PRO A 68 -6.86 4.66 -10.61
C PRO A 68 -6.71 3.14 -10.62
N SER A 69 -6.10 2.61 -9.56
CA SER A 69 -6.01 1.19 -9.30
C SER A 69 -7.38 0.76 -8.80
N ASN A 70 -8.23 0.32 -9.72
CA ASN A 70 -9.55 -0.30 -9.51
C ASN A 70 -10.17 0.01 -8.14
N SER A 71 -10.87 1.13 -8.04
CA SER A 71 -11.74 1.49 -6.90
C SER A 71 -12.84 0.45 -6.61
N GLN A 72 -12.92 -0.61 -7.42
CA GLN A 72 -13.84 -1.73 -7.33
C GLN A 72 -13.22 -2.98 -6.70
N VAL A 73 -12.11 -2.88 -5.97
CA VAL A 73 -11.64 -4.05 -5.21
C VAL A 73 -12.69 -4.38 -4.15
N LYS A 74 -13.42 -5.47 -4.40
CA LYS A 74 -14.28 -6.12 -3.41
C LYS A 74 -13.38 -6.54 -2.24
N MET A 75 -13.86 -6.32 -1.03
CA MET A 75 -13.16 -6.86 0.14
C MET A 75 -13.06 -8.38 -0.04
N PRO A 76 -11.91 -9.01 0.27
CA PRO A 76 -11.86 -10.45 0.37
C PRO A 76 -12.93 -10.84 1.39
N ASP A 77 -13.80 -11.77 0.98
CA ASP A 77 -14.67 -12.44 1.92
C ASP A 77 -13.75 -13.10 2.97
N GLU A 78 -13.97 -12.80 4.26
CA GLU A 78 -13.21 -13.40 5.36
C GLU A 78 -13.26 -14.95 5.33
N SER A 79 -14.21 -15.53 4.58
CA SER A 79 -14.34 -16.97 4.33
C SER A 79 -13.31 -17.57 3.36
N ASN A 80 -12.62 -16.80 2.50
CA ASN A 80 -11.71 -17.38 1.51
C ASN A 80 -10.61 -16.42 0.99
N PRO A 81 -9.46 -16.32 1.69
CA PRO A 81 -8.42 -15.31 1.41
C PRO A 81 -7.55 -15.57 0.17
N ILE A 82 -7.74 -16.67 -0.58
CA ILE A 82 -6.82 -17.09 -1.65
C ILE A 82 -7.25 -16.58 -3.05
N LYS A 83 -8.52 -16.19 -3.26
CA LYS A 83 -9.04 -15.90 -4.61
C LYS A 83 -8.72 -14.51 -5.17
N ASP A 84 -8.15 -13.60 -4.38
CA ASP A 84 -7.98 -12.19 -4.78
C ASP A 84 -6.60 -11.86 -5.38
N ILE A 85 -5.76 -12.86 -5.64
CA ILE A 85 -4.53 -12.68 -6.41
C ILE A 85 -4.84 -13.02 -7.87
N CYS A 86 -5.14 -11.98 -8.66
CA CYS A 86 -4.98 -11.88 -10.12
C CYS A 86 -5.25 -13.19 -10.92
N GLU A 87 -6.31 -13.24 -11.74
CA GLU A 87 -6.64 -14.40 -12.59
C GLU A 87 -5.46 -14.91 -13.47
N SER A 88 -4.45 -14.07 -13.74
CA SER A 88 -3.23 -14.52 -14.42
C SER A 88 -2.31 -15.40 -13.56
N CYS A 89 -2.34 -15.25 -12.23
CA CYS A 89 -1.50 -15.99 -11.28
C CYS A 89 -1.96 -17.44 -11.09
N ASP A 90 -3.26 -17.74 -11.22
CA ASP A 90 -3.78 -19.11 -11.16
C ASP A 90 -3.18 -20.00 -12.25
N SER A 91 -2.92 -19.44 -13.43
CA SER A 91 -2.28 -20.17 -14.53
C SER A 91 -0.80 -20.47 -14.26
N HIS A 92 -0.08 -19.55 -13.59
CA HIS A 92 1.31 -19.74 -13.18
C HIS A 92 1.47 -20.72 -12.02
N VAL A 93 0.57 -20.68 -11.04
CA VAL A 93 0.59 -21.63 -9.91
C VAL A 93 0.26 -23.05 -10.38
N LYS A 94 -0.67 -23.22 -11.33
CA LYS A 94 -0.95 -24.54 -11.93
C LYS A 94 0.24 -25.09 -12.70
N LYS A 95 0.87 -24.29 -13.57
CA LYS A 95 2.06 -24.70 -14.33
C LYS A 95 3.23 -25.09 -13.43
N THR A 96 3.54 -24.27 -12.44
CA THR A 96 4.65 -24.52 -11.51
C THR A 96 4.43 -25.70 -10.57
N ASN A 97 3.17 -26.15 -10.38
CA ASN A 97 2.84 -27.35 -9.60
C ASN A 97 2.78 -28.62 -10.47
N GLU A 98 2.35 -28.53 -11.74
CA GLU A 98 2.43 -29.63 -12.71
C GLU A 98 3.89 -29.97 -13.06
N GLU A 99 4.74 -28.96 -13.23
CA GLU A 99 6.18 -29.14 -13.47
C GLU A 99 6.93 -29.69 -12.24
N ARG A 100 6.41 -29.48 -11.03
CA ARG A 100 6.98 -30.05 -9.79
C ARG A 100 6.56 -31.48 -9.48
N ASN A 101 5.39 -31.91 -9.97
CA ASN A 101 4.86 -33.26 -9.74
C ASN A 101 5.20 -34.25 -10.88
N SER A 102 6.03 -33.83 -11.85
CA SER A 102 6.52 -34.66 -12.94
C SER A 102 8.02 -35.00 -12.82
N VAL A 103 8.63 -34.75 -11.64
CA VAL A 103 9.99 -35.19 -11.27
C VAL A 103 9.93 -36.01 -9.99
#